data_AF-A0AA35VCF2-F1
#
_entry.id   AF-A0AA35VCF2-F1
#
_cell.length_a   1.000
_cell.length_b   1.000
_cell.length_c   1.000
_cell.angle_alpha   90.00
_cell.angle_beta   90.00
_cell.angle_gamma   90.00
#
_symmetry.space_group_name_H-M   'P 1'
#
loop_
_entity.id
_entity.type
_entity.pdbx_description
1 polymer ?
#
loop_
_entity_poly.entity_id
_entity_poly.type
_entity_poly.pdbx_seq_one_letter_code
_entity_poly.pdbx_strand_id
1 'polypeptide(L)'
;MTTYPELQTFLLSFLPFIILMIFIHFGWLSFILLYGCKDIAFSPYGEYWRQLKSIVICHLLSNKQVKSFRRVREEEIGVTISMLTESCGSIVDLGELMVSLANKITCRTALGRTYDHGSKFTKLLTRFMNMLGVFCVGDYIPWLSWVDRLKILEGNAKTIATQFDDFFDCVLKEHRSMKSRAGPEK
;
A
#
# COMPACT_ATOMS: atom_id res chain seq x y z
N MET A 1 37.14 26.85 20.63
CA MET A 1 35.73 26.71 20.23
C MET A 1 35.38 25.23 20.26
N THR A 2 35.36 24.66 21.46
CA THR A 2 35.17 23.22 21.71
C THR A 2 34.63 23.13 23.13
N THR A 3 33.32 22.99 23.27
CA THR A 3 32.67 23.01 24.58
C THR A 3 31.79 21.75 24.70
N TYR A 4 32.15 20.91 25.68
CA TYR A 4 31.43 19.74 26.22
C TYR A 4 31.62 18.34 25.57
N PRO A 5 32.84 17.77 25.59
CA PRO A 5 33.09 16.37 25.19
C PRO A 5 32.34 15.35 26.08
N GLU A 6 32.09 15.69 27.35
CA GLU A 6 31.32 14.87 28.30
C GLU A 6 29.86 14.65 27.83
N LEU A 7 29.22 15.68 27.29
CA LEU A 7 27.83 15.59 26.81
C LEU A 7 27.71 14.75 25.54
N GLN A 8 28.70 14.83 24.66
CA GLN A 8 28.75 14.05 23.42
C GLN A 8 28.99 12.57 23.71
N THR A 9 29.86 12.25 24.66
CA THR A 9 30.12 10.88 25.11
C THR A 9 28.91 10.30 25.84
N PHE A 10 28.22 11.13 26.64
CA PHE A 10 26.95 10.77 27.26
C PHE A 10 25.87 10.46 26.21
N LEU A 11 25.68 11.33 25.21
CA LEU A 11 24.72 11.09 24.12
C LEU A 11 25.06 9.83 23.29
N LEU A 12 26.34 9.60 22.99
CA LEU A 12 26.81 8.39 22.30
C LEU A 12 26.59 7.11 23.11
N SER A 13 26.57 7.19 24.45
CA SER A 13 26.30 6.03 25.31
C SER A 13 24.82 5.58 25.29
N PHE A 14 23.89 6.50 24.97
CA PHE A 14 22.46 6.18 24.83
C PHE A 14 22.06 5.81 23.40
N LEU A 15 22.91 6.10 22.40
CA LEU A 15 22.67 5.74 21.00
C LEU A 15 22.25 4.28 20.78
N PRO A 16 22.89 3.25 21.38
CA PRO A 16 22.47 1.86 21.18
C PRO A 16 21.08 1.55 21.78
N PHE A 17 20.71 2.19 22.89
CA PHE A 17 19.37 2.05 23.48
C PHE A 17 18.30 2.76 22.64
N ILE A 18 18.64 3.92 22.07
CA ILE A 18 17.77 4.66 21.14
C ILE A 18 17.58 3.85 19.85
N ILE A 19 18.63 3.26 19.29
CA ILE A 19 18.57 2.38 18.11
C ILE A 19 17.72 1.14 18.38
N LEU A 20 17.90 0.48 19.54
CA LEU A 20 17.10 -0.68 19.93
C LEU A 20 15.61 -0.33 20.10
N MET A 21 15.30 0.83 20.69
CA MET A 21 13.93 1.30 20.87
C MET A 21 13.27 1.65 19.52
N ILE A 22 14.01 2.22 18.57
CA ILE A 22 13.55 2.49 17.20
C ILE A 22 13.22 1.17 16.49
N PHE A 23 14.11 0.18 16.52
CA PHE A 23 13.86 -1.13 15.90
C PHE A 23 12.64 -1.85 16.47
N ILE A 24 12.42 -1.78 17.79
CA ILE A 24 11.26 -2.42 18.45
C ILE A 24 9.95 -1.69 18.10
N HIS A 25 9.93 -0.36 18.15
CA HIS A 25 8.71 0.41 17.87
C HIS A 25 8.33 0.43 16.39
N PHE A 26 9.33 0.52 15.51
CA PHE A 26 9.17 0.48 14.07
C PHE A 26 8.76 -0.93 13.61
N GLY A 27 9.40 -1.97 14.15
CA GLY A 27 8.98 -3.36 13.95
C GLY A 27 7.53 -3.60 14.37
N TRP A 28 7.08 -3.03 15.49
CA TRP A 28 5.70 -3.16 15.98
C TRP A 28 4.67 -2.40 15.14
N LEU A 29 4.99 -1.21 14.61
CA LEU A 29 4.10 -0.45 13.75
C LEU A 29 3.90 -1.14 12.39
N SER A 30 4.98 -1.65 11.80
CA SER A 30 4.94 -2.48 10.59
C SER A 30 4.13 -3.75 10.83
N PHE A 31 4.34 -4.40 11.98
CA PHE A 31 3.57 -5.56 12.41
C PHE A 31 2.05 -5.25 12.48
N ILE A 32 1.63 -4.07 12.93
CA ILE A 32 0.20 -3.72 12.95
C ILE A 32 -0.35 -3.44 11.54
N LEU A 33 0.37 -2.69 10.71
CA LEU A 33 -0.07 -2.33 9.35
C LEU A 33 -0.14 -3.52 8.40
N LEU A 34 0.73 -4.51 8.62
CA LEU A 34 0.98 -5.61 7.69
C LEU A 34 0.52 -6.96 8.25
N TYR A 35 -0.50 -6.92 9.11
CA TYR A 35 -1.12 -8.13 9.70
C TYR A 35 -0.13 -9.08 10.35
N GLY A 36 0.85 -8.52 11.03
CA GLY A 36 1.90 -9.23 11.75
C GLY A 36 3.04 -9.71 10.86
N CYS A 37 3.36 -8.96 9.79
CA CYS A 37 4.28 -9.38 8.73
C CYS A 37 3.86 -10.73 8.12
N LYS A 38 2.55 -10.91 7.90
CA LYS A 38 1.98 -12.09 7.23
C LYS A 38 1.49 -11.79 5.82
N ASP A 39 1.72 -10.56 5.37
CA ASP A 39 1.44 -10.12 4.02
C ASP A 39 2.51 -10.61 3.03
N ILE A 40 2.22 -10.56 1.73
CA ILE A 40 3.13 -11.06 0.70
C ILE A 40 4.37 -10.17 0.49
N ALA A 41 4.32 -8.89 0.86
CA ALA A 41 5.38 -7.91 0.59
C ALA A 41 6.45 -7.89 1.69
N PHE A 42 6.07 -8.08 2.96
CA PHE A 42 6.99 -7.93 4.10
C PHE A 42 7.10 -9.17 5.00
N SER A 43 6.38 -10.27 4.69
CA SER A 43 6.56 -11.51 5.44
C SER A 43 7.99 -12.05 5.33
N PRO A 44 8.57 -12.56 6.42
CA PRO A 44 9.87 -13.20 6.38
C PRO A 44 9.81 -14.40 5.43
N TYR A 45 10.93 -14.64 4.74
CA TYR A 45 11.05 -15.74 3.80
C TYR A 45 10.90 -17.08 4.54
N GLY A 46 9.96 -17.91 4.10
CA GLY A 46 9.65 -19.20 4.71
C GLY A 46 8.60 -19.97 3.90
N GLU A 47 8.20 -21.16 4.38
CA GLU A 47 7.20 -21.99 3.68
C GLU A 47 5.87 -21.27 3.48
N TYR A 48 5.39 -20.56 4.51
CA TYR A 48 4.17 -19.75 4.43
C TYR A 48 4.24 -18.72 3.30
N TRP A 49 5.29 -17.88 3.27
CA TRP A 49 5.47 -16.88 2.21
C TRP A 49 5.58 -17.52 0.83
N ARG A 50 6.31 -18.63 0.70
CA ARG A 50 6.43 -19.36 -0.58
C ARG A 50 5.08 -19.88 -1.08
N GLN A 51 4.26 -20.44 -0.19
CA GLN A 51 2.91 -20.91 -0.53
C GLN A 51 2.02 -19.74 -0.95
N LEU A 52 2.01 -18.66 -0.17
CA LEU A 52 1.18 -17.48 -0.43
C LEU A 52 1.58 -16.81 -1.76
N LYS A 53 2.88 -16.67 -2.02
CA LYS A 53 3.42 -16.19 -3.29
C LYS A 53 3.05 -17.11 -4.46
N SER A 54 3.11 -18.42 -4.29
CA SER A 54 2.69 -19.38 -5.31
C SER A 54 1.22 -19.19 -5.69
N ILE A 55 0.33 -19.06 -4.69
CA ILE A 55 -1.11 -18.82 -4.93
C ILE A 55 -1.32 -17.53 -5.71
N VAL A 56 -0.69 -16.42 -5.30
CA VAL A 56 -0.82 -15.13 -5.97
C VAL A 56 -0.32 -15.21 -7.42
N ILE A 57 0.83 -15.84 -7.65
CA ILE A 57 1.39 -15.98 -9.01
C ILE A 57 0.51 -16.87 -9.88
N CYS A 58 0.04 -18.00 -9.38
CA CYS A 58 -0.77 -18.94 -10.16
C CYS A 58 -2.17 -18.40 -10.48
N HIS A 59 -2.82 -17.72 -9.53
CA HIS A 59 -4.23 -17.34 -9.67
C HIS A 59 -4.47 -15.88 -10.09
N LEU A 60 -3.57 -14.96 -9.73
CA LEU A 60 -3.74 -13.53 -10.00
C LEU A 60 -2.77 -13.04 -11.08
N LEU A 61 -1.51 -13.48 -11.02
CA LEU A 61 -0.44 -12.98 -11.91
C LEU A 61 -0.01 -13.99 -12.99
N SER A 62 -0.80 -15.04 -13.24
CA SER A 62 -0.44 -16.02 -14.26
C SER A 62 -0.55 -15.39 -15.65
N ASN A 63 0.25 -15.89 -16.59
CA ASN A 63 0.21 -15.40 -17.98
C ASN A 63 -1.19 -15.41 -18.59
N LYS A 64 -2.03 -16.37 -18.21
CA LYS A 64 -3.43 -16.45 -18.66
C LYS A 64 -4.26 -15.28 -18.11
N GLN A 65 -4.11 -14.95 -16.83
CA GLN A 65 -4.83 -13.85 -16.18
C GLN A 65 -4.31 -12.49 -16.65
N VAL A 66 -2.99 -12.30 -16.73
CA VAL A 66 -2.39 -11.06 -17.25
C VAL A 66 -2.85 -10.77 -18.69
N LYS A 67 -3.05 -11.82 -19.50
CA LYS A 67 -3.63 -11.72 -20.84
C LYS A 67 -5.13 -11.43 -20.81
N SER A 68 -5.90 -12.01 -19.90
CA SER A 68 -7.35 -11.71 -19.79
C SER A 68 -7.60 -10.24 -19.42
N PHE A 69 -6.70 -9.62 -18.65
CA PHE A 69 -6.75 -8.20 -18.31
C PHE A 69 -6.30 -7.26 -19.43
N ARG A 70 -5.90 -7.79 -20.59
CA ARG A 70 -5.46 -6.97 -21.74
C ARG A 70 -6.55 -5.97 -22.16
N ARG A 71 -7.79 -6.44 -22.28
CA ARG A 71 -8.93 -5.59 -22.67
C ARG A 71 -9.12 -4.42 -21.71
N VAL A 72 -9.06 -4.70 -20.41
CA VAL A 72 -9.15 -3.67 -19.37
C VAL A 72 -8.04 -2.63 -19.52
N ARG A 73 -6.79 -3.05 -19.76
CA ARG A 73 -5.69 -2.11 -19.98
C ARG A 73 -5.90 -1.24 -21.22
N GLU A 74 -6.31 -1.85 -22.34
CA GLU A 74 -6.55 -1.12 -23.59
C GLU A 74 -7.69 -0.10 -23.43
N GLU A 75 -8.78 -0.46 -22.74
CA GLU A 75 -9.89 0.44 -22.45
C GLU A 75 -9.45 1.64 -21.59
N GLU A 76 -8.77 1.41 -20.46
CA GLU A 76 -8.35 2.50 -19.56
C GLU A 76 -7.26 3.39 -20.18
N ILE A 77 -6.34 2.81 -20.96
CA ILE A 77 -5.33 3.56 -21.71
C ILE A 77 -6.01 4.43 -22.78
N GLY A 78 -7.00 3.89 -23.50
CA GLY A 78 -7.74 4.63 -24.52
C GLY A 78 -8.47 5.86 -23.95
N VAL A 79 -9.11 5.70 -22.79
CA VAL A 79 -9.74 6.83 -22.06
C VAL A 79 -8.71 7.88 -21.69
N THR A 80 -7.56 7.45 -21.18
CA THR A 80 -6.48 8.35 -20.74
C THR A 80 -5.86 9.12 -21.90
N ILE A 81 -5.63 8.45 -23.04
CA ILE A 81 -5.15 9.11 -24.26
C ILE A 81 -6.17 10.13 -24.76
N SER A 82 -7.46 9.78 -24.76
CA SER A 82 -8.51 10.71 -25.20
C SER A 82 -8.52 11.99 -24.35
N MET A 83 -8.45 11.86 -23.01
CA MET A 83 -8.33 13.00 -22.09
C MET A 83 -7.09 13.85 -22.39
N LEU A 84 -5.94 13.23 -22.69
CA LEU A 84 -4.72 13.96 -23.03
C LEU A 84 -4.85 14.71 -24.35
N THR A 85 -5.56 14.12 -25.31
CA THR A 85 -5.79 14.73 -26.64
C THR A 85 -6.71 15.94 -26.51
N GLU A 86 -7.74 15.86 -25.65
CA GLU A 86 -8.63 16.98 -25.32
C GLU A 86 -7.91 18.10 -24.53
N SER A 87 -6.94 17.71 -23.72
CA SER A 87 -6.12 18.63 -22.91
C SER A 87 -4.94 19.22 -23.69
N CYS A 88 -4.89 19.05 -25.01
CA CYS A 88 -3.81 19.54 -25.86
C CYS A 88 -3.67 21.06 -25.74
N GLY A 89 -2.47 21.53 -25.35
CA GLY A 89 -2.19 22.94 -25.09
C GLY A 89 -2.35 23.38 -23.63
N SER A 90 -2.78 22.48 -22.73
CA SER A 90 -2.80 22.71 -21.28
C SER A 90 -1.64 22.01 -20.57
N ILE A 91 -1.25 22.51 -19.40
CA ILE A 91 -0.26 21.86 -18.54
C ILE A 91 -0.94 20.69 -17.82
N VAL A 92 -0.48 19.47 -18.09
CA VAL A 92 -1.00 18.23 -17.49
C VAL A 92 0.08 17.60 -16.61
N ASP A 93 -0.30 17.23 -15.38
CA ASP A 93 0.56 16.41 -14.51
C ASP A 93 0.51 14.94 -14.96
N LEU A 94 1.57 14.52 -15.65
CA LEU A 94 1.68 13.15 -16.14
C LEU A 94 1.86 12.14 -15.00
N GLY A 95 2.47 12.54 -13.88
CA GLY A 95 2.67 11.67 -12.72
C GLY A 95 1.35 11.28 -12.07
N GLU A 96 0.49 12.28 -11.81
CA GLU A 96 -0.84 12.05 -11.25
C GLU A 96 -1.71 11.20 -12.19
N LEU A 97 -1.65 11.49 -13.49
CA LEU A 97 -2.38 10.75 -14.51
C LEU A 97 -1.94 9.28 -14.60
N MET A 98 -0.64 9.00 -14.53
CA MET A 98 -0.12 7.63 -14.51
C MET A 98 -0.51 6.86 -13.25
N VAL A 99 -0.46 7.51 -12.06
CA VAL A 99 -0.93 6.91 -10.80
C VAL A 99 -2.42 6.59 -10.87
N SER A 100 -3.22 7.52 -11.41
CA SER A 100 -4.66 7.33 -11.63
C SER A 100 -4.94 6.15 -12.56
N LEU A 101 -4.25 6.07 -13.70
CA LEU A 101 -4.37 4.96 -14.66
C LEU A 101 -4.01 3.61 -14.03
N ALA A 102 -2.88 3.54 -13.32
CA ALA A 102 -2.44 2.32 -12.64
C ALA A 102 -3.47 1.86 -11.58
N ASN A 103 -4.02 2.79 -10.81
CA ASN A 103 -5.06 2.51 -9.82
C ASN A 103 -6.34 1.99 -10.49
N LYS A 104 -6.81 2.63 -11.57
CA LYS A 104 -8.03 2.19 -12.29
C LYS A 104 -7.88 0.79 -12.85
N ILE A 105 -6.76 0.50 -13.53
CA ILE A 105 -6.46 -0.83 -14.06
C ILE A 105 -6.42 -1.86 -12.93
N THR A 106 -5.70 -1.56 -11.84
CA THR A 106 -5.55 -2.48 -10.70
C THR A 106 -6.89 -2.76 -10.02
N CYS A 107 -7.70 -1.74 -9.77
CA CYS A 107 -9.02 -1.89 -9.16
C CYS A 107 -9.97 -2.69 -10.06
N ARG A 108 -10.03 -2.36 -11.35
CA ARG A 108 -10.90 -3.05 -12.31
C ARG A 108 -10.50 -4.50 -12.49
N THR A 109 -9.21 -4.78 -12.41
CA THR A 109 -8.64 -6.13 -12.51
C THR A 109 -8.85 -6.95 -11.24
N ALA A 110 -8.53 -6.39 -10.07
CA ALA A 110 -8.53 -7.11 -8.80
C ALA A 110 -9.91 -7.18 -8.14
N LEU A 111 -10.74 -6.13 -8.33
CA LEU A 111 -12.03 -5.96 -7.65
C LEU A 111 -13.21 -5.99 -8.61
N GLY A 112 -12.97 -6.03 -9.92
CA GLY A 112 -14.02 -6.03 -10.95
C GLY A 112 -14.67 -4.68 -11.21
N ARG A 113 -14.16 -3.59 -10.59
CA ARG A 113 -14.76 -2.24 -10.66
C ARG A 113 -13.71 -1.14 -10.66
N THR A 114 -14.01 -0.05 -11.36
CA THR A 114 -13.19 1.16 -11.35
C THR A 114 -13.54 2.02 -10.14
N TYR A 115 -12.55 2.72 -9.61
CA TYR A 115 -12.75 3.73 -8.58
C TYR A 115 -12.17 5.04 -9.10
N ASP A 116 -12.98 6.09 -9.04
CA ASP A 116 -12.56 7.40 -9.52
C ASP A 116 -11.51 8.03 -8.60
N HIS A 117 -10.80 9.00 -9.17
CA HIS A 117 -9.89 9.84 -8.42
C HIS A 117 -10.67 10.55 -7.30
N GLY A 118 -10.22 10.39 -6.05
CA GLY A 118 -10.91 10.94 -4.87
C GLY A 118 -12.01 10.05 -4.26
N SER A 119 -12.26 8.84 -4.80
CA SER A 119 -13.10 7.83 -4.14
C SER A 119 -12.59 7.50 -2.74
N LYS A 120 -13.47 6.95 -1.88
CA LYS A 120 -13.08 6.49 -0.54
C LYS A 120 -11.91 5.51 -0.59
N PHE A 121 -11.89 4.62 -1.57
CA PHE A 121 -10.83 3.63 -1.77
C PHE A 121 -9.52 4.28 -2.20
N THR A 122 -9.54 5.16 -3.20
CA THR A 122 -8.33 5.84 -3.70
C THR A 122 -7.68 6.68 -2.58
N LYS A 123 -8.48 7.39 -1.78
CA LYS A 123 -8.01 8.13 -0.60
C LYS A 123 -7.42 7.21 0.47
N LEU A 124 -8.05 6.07 0.73
CA LEU A 124 -7.54 5.07 1.66
C LEU A 124 -6.19 4.50 1.19
N LEU A 125 -6.07 4.16 -0.09
CA LEU A 125 -4.85 3.64 -0.70
C LEU A 125 -3.71 4.66 -0.66
N THR A 126 -3.97 5.94 -0.99
CA THR A 126 -2.98 7.00 -0.87
C THR A 126 -2.49 7.18 0.57
N ARG A 127 -3.41 7.14 1.56
CA ARG A 127 -3.04 7.22 2.98
C ARG A 127 -2.17 6.05 3.41
N PHE A 128 -2.47 4.85 2.93
CA PHE A 128 -1.65 3.66 3.18
C PHE A 128 -0.25 3.76 2.57
N MET A 129 -0.15 4.16 1.29
CA MET A 129 1.13 4.32 0.61
C MET A 129 1.99 5.42 1.23
N ASN A 130 1.39 6.55 1.63
CA ASN A 130 2.12 7.60 2.36
C ASN A 130 2.65 7.09 3.69
N MET A 131 1.89 6.24 4.38
CA MET A 131 2.30 5.68 5.65
C MET A 131 3.45 4.67 5.51
N LEU A 132 3.43 3.85 4.45
CA LEU A 132 4.56 3.00 4.07
C LEU A 132 5.79 3.83 3.64
N GLY A 133 5.60 4.93 2.94
CA GLY A 133 6.68 5.83 2.51
C GLY A 133 7.36 6.54 3.68
N VAL A 134 6.60 7.01 4.67
CA VAL A 134 7.13 7.62 5.91
C VAL A 134 7.94 6.59 6.69
N PHE A 135 7.51 5.33 6.70
CA PHE A 135 8.26 4.22 7.27
C PHE A 135 9.62 4.05 6.57
N CYS A 136 9.63 3.95 5.23
CA CYS A 136 10.87 3.83 4.46
C CYS A 136 11.86 4.99 4.67
N VAL A 137 11.43 6.23 4.84
CA VAL A 137 12.36 7.38 5.00
C VAL A 137 13.10 7.36 6.35
N GLY A 138 12.49 6.80 7.40
CA GLY A 138 13.11 6.68 8.73
C GLY A 138 14.35 5.78 8.75
N ASP A 139 14.38 4.77 7.87
CA ASP A 139 15.50 3.82 7.75
C ASP A 139 16.74 4.43 7.08
N TYR A 140 16.57 5.52 6.31
CA TYR A 140 17.65 6.15 5.54
C TYR A 140 18.20 7.44 6.16
N ILE A 141 17.48 8.12 7.08
CA ILE A 141 17.90 9.43 7.63
C ILE A 141 17.80 9.48 9.17
N PRO A 142 18.91 9.24 9.90
CA PRO A 142 18.91 8.96 11.35
C PRO A 142 18.45 10.09 12.30
N TRP A 143 18.43 11.36 11.87
CA TRP A 143 18.06 12.50 12.74
C TRP A 143 16.61 13.00 12.56
N LEU A 144 15.83 12.45 11.61
CA LEU A 144 14.37 12.65 11.50
C LEU A 144 13.56 11.74 12.46
N SER A 145 14.25 11.15 13.42
CA SER A 145 13.79 10.07 14.31
C SER A 145 12.78 10.48 15.40
N TRP A 146 12.42 11.75 15.47
CA TRP A 146 11.43 12.30 16.41
C TRP A 146 10.10 12.68 15.75
N VAL A 147 9.87 12.40 14.46
CA VAL A 147 8.72 12.83 13.62
C VAL A 147 7.40 12.10 13.99
N ASP A 148 7.12 12.21 15.27
CA ASP A 148 5.99 12.90 15.87
C ASP A 148 4.73 12.08 16.08
N ARG A 149 4.76 11.46 17.26
CA ARG A 149 3.68 10.80 17.97
C ARG A 149 3.33 9.45 17.37
N LEU A 150 4.22 8.50 17.63
CA LEU A 150 4.05 7.06 17.41
C LEU A 150 2.67 6.52 17.79
N LYS A 151 1.98 7.09 18.80
CA LYS A 151 0.57 6.77 19.11
C LYS A 151 -0.43 7.20 18.03
N ILE A 152 -0.24 8.38 17.43
CA ILE A 152 -1.07 8.87 16.33
C ILE A 152 -0.81 8.03 15.08
N LEU A 153 0.45 7.72 14.82
CA LEU A 153 0.82 6.86 13.70
C LEU A 153 0.25 5.44 13.92
N GLU A 154 0.37 4.86 15.12
CA GLU A 154 -0.23 3.57 15.46
C GLU A 154 -1.77 3.58 15.36
N GLY A 155 -2.42 4.63 15.86
CA GLY A 155 -3.87 4.81 15.74
C GLY A 155 -4.31 4.95 14.28
N ASN A 156 -3.55 5.68 13.47
CA ASN A 156 -3.78 5.80 12.03
C ASN A 156 -3.55 4.47 11.31
N ALA A 157 -2.54 3.70 11.71
CA ALA A 157 -2.26 2.38 11.15
C ALA A 157 -3.43 1.43 11.38
N LYS A 158 -3.87 1.31 12.64
CA LYS A 158 -5.03 0.50 13.01
C LYS A 158 -6.28 0.95 12.26
N THR A 159 -6.53 2.26 12.20
CA THR A 159 -7.68 2.81 11.48
C THR A 159 -7.63 2.48 9.99
N ILE A 160 -6.47 2.61 9.34
CA ILE A 160 -6.29 2.28 7.91
C ILE A 160 -6.47 0.77 7.70
N ALA A 161 -5.89 -0.08 8.56
CA ALA A 161 -6.05 -1.53 8.48
C ALA A 161 -7.53 -1.93 8.61
N THR A 162 -8.25 -1.41 9.60
CA THR A 162 -9.70 -1.65 9.77
C THR A 162 -10.50 -1.15 8.57
N GLN A 163 -10.19 0.02 8.01
CA GLN A 163 -10.86 0.52 6.81
C GLN A 163 -10.60 -0.36 5.58
N PHE A 164 -9.42 -0.97 5.46
CA PHE A 164 -9.14 -1.96 4.43
C PHE A 164 -9.89 -3.26 4.66
N ASP A 165 -9.94 -3.76 5.89
CA ASP A 165 -10.71 -4.96 6.26
C ASP A 165 -12.19 -4.78 5.93
N ASP A 166 -12.80 -3.67 6.37
CA ASP A 166 -14.19 -3.34 6.09
C ASP A 166 -14.47 -3.25 4.57
N PHE A 167 -13.54 -2.66 3.82
CA PHE A 167 -13.63 -2.55 2.39
C PHE A 167 -13.58 -3.92 1.70
N PHE A 168 -12.60 -4.75 2.03
CA PHE A 168 -12.47 -6.08 1.46
C PHE A 168 -13.64 -6.98 1.86
N ASP A 169 -14.13 -6.89 3.09
CA ASP A 169 -15.32 -7.61 3.54
C ASP A 169 -16.56 -7.21 2.74
N CYS A 170 -16.74 -5.92 2.45
CA CYS A 170 -17.81 -5.46 1.57
C CYS A 170 -17.67 -6.05 0.16
N VAL A 171 -16.47 -6.00 -0.42
CA VAL A 171 -16.19 -6.57 -1.75
C VAL A 171 -16.45 -8.07 -1.78
N LEU A 172 -16.03 -8.80 -0.75
CA LEU A 172 -16.21 -10.25 -0.64
C LEU A 172 -17.69 -10.63 -0.46
N LYS A 173 -18.43 -9.90 0.38
CA LYS A 173 -19.88 -10.10 0.56
C LYS A 173 -20.63 -9.87 -0.75
N GLU A 174 -20.29 -8.81 -1.47
CA GLU A 174 -20.89 -8.50 -2.77
C GLU A 174 -20.62 -9.61 -3.79
N HIS A 175 -19.37 -10.06 -3.93
CA HIS A 175 -19.00 -11.17 -4.81
C HIS A 175 -19.73 -12.48 -4.46
N ARG A 176 -19.85 -12.81 -3.17
CA ARG A 176 -20.61 -13.99 -2.71
C ARG A 176 -22.11 -13.86 -3.03
N SER A 177 -22.68 -12.67 -2.84
CA SER A 177 -24.10 -12.42 -3.14
C SER A 177 -24.40 -12.53 -4.63
N MET A 178 -23.51 -12.01 -5.50
CA MET A 178 -23.63 -12.14 -6.95
C MET A 178 -23.53 -13.60 -7.38
N LYS A 179 -22.58 -14.36 -6.80
CA LYS A 179 -22.46 -15.80 -7.05
C LYS A 179 -23.66 -16.61 -6.57
N SER A 180 -24.36 -16.18 -5.51
CA SER A 180 -25.59 -16.84 -5.05
C SER A 180 -26.82 -16.49 -5.90
N ARG A 181 -26.83 -15.33 -6.56
CA ARG A 181 -27.90 -14.86 -7.45
C ARG A 181 -27.75 -15.42 -8.87
N ALA A 182 -26.53 -15.64 -9.33
CA ALA A 182 -26.25 -16.46 -10.49
C ALA A 182 -26.39 -17.94 -10.09
N GLY A 183 -27.63 -18.44 -10.05
CA GLY A 183 -27.92 -19.85 -9.77
C GLY A 183 -27.12 -20.81 -10.67
N PRO A 184 -26.98 -22.09 -10.30
CA PRO A 184 -26.11 -23.03 -11.00
C PRO A 184 -26.50 -23.13 -12.47
N GLU A 185 -25.59 -22.69 -13.34
CA GLU A 185 -25.63 -22.96 -14.76
C GLU A 185 -25.56 -24.49 -14.92
N LYS A 186 -26.68 -25.08 -15.39
CA LYS A 186 -26.82 -26.52 -15.64
C LYS A 186 -25.93 -26.98 -16.77
#